data_AF-L9Y701-F1
#
_entry.id   AF-L9Y701-F1
#
_cell.length_a   1.000
_cell.length_b   1.000
_cell.length_c   1.000
_cell.angle_alpha   90.00
_cell.angle_beta   90.00
_cell.angle_gamma   90.00
#
_symmetry.space_group_name_H-M   'P 1'
#
loop_
_entity.id
_entity.type
_entity.pdbx_description
1 polymer ?
#
loop_
_entity_poly.entity_id
_entity_poly.type
_entity_poly.pdbx_seq_one_letter_code
_entity_poly.pdbx_strand_id
1 'polypeptide(L)' 'MGSRSSVREWLEQFMHYYNRRRLHQTLDGTTPVEGVLN' A
#
# COMPACT_ATOMS: atom_id res chain seq x y z
N MET A 1 15.32 -9.41 -18.62
CA MET A 1 13.98 -9.11 -18.07
C MET A 1 14.10 -7.81 -17.28
N GLY A 2 13.34 -6.78 -17.62
CA GLY A 2 13.28 -5.51 -16.87
C GLY A 2 13.86 -4.29 -17.59
N SER A 3 13.08 -3.70 -18.50
CA SER A 3 13.28 -2.31 -18.93
C SER A 3 12.65 -1.35 -17.90
N ARG A 4 13.14 -0.12 -17.77
CA ARG A 4 12.56 0.89 -16.85
C ARG A 4 11.07 1.13 -17.10
N SER A 5 10.62 0.99 -18.35
CA SER A 5 9.20 1.06 -18.71
C SER A 5 8.37 -0.06 -18.08
N SER A 6 8.93 -1.26 -17.94
CA SER A 6 8.27 -2.42 -17.32
C SER A 6 8.14 -2.27 -15.80
N VAL A 7 9.09 -1.60 -15.14
CA VAL A 7 9.00 -1.32 -13.70
C VAL A 7 7.90 -0.29 -13.41
N ARG A 8 7.79 0.75 -14.24
CA ARG A 8 6.74 1.77 -14.09
C ARG A 8 5.34 1.17 -14.23
N GLU A 9 5.14 0.37 -15.27
CA GLU A 9 3.86 -0.30 -15.53
C GLU A 9 3.49 -1.25 -14.38
N TRP A 10 4.48 -1.99 -13.84
CA TRP A 10 4.27 -2.85 -12.67
C TRP A 10 3.85 -2.06 -11.42
N LEU A 11 4.49 -0.92 -11.16
CA LEU A 11 4.14 -0.06 -10.03
C LEU A 11 2.73 0.53 -10.16
N GLU A 12 2.33 0.95 -11.36
CA GLU A 12 0.97 1.45 -11.62
C GLU A 12 -0.07 0.36 -11.34
N GLN A 13 0.15 -0.86 -11.83
CA GLN A 13 -0.74 -1.99 -11.57
C GLN A 13 -0.79 -2.37 -10.09
N PHE A 14 0.36 -2.37 -9.42
CA PHE A 14 0.46 -2.64 -7.98
C PHE A 14 -0.33 -1.62 -7.16
N MET A 15 -0.13 -0.33 -7.41
CA MET A 15 -0.87 0.75 -6.75
C MET A 15 -2.37 0.64 -7.02
N HIS A 16 -2.78 0.42 -8.27
CA HIS A 16 -4.19 0.30 -8.61
C HIS A 16 -4.87 -0.88 -7.91
N TYR A 17 -4.19 -2.03 -7.82
CA TYR A 17 -4.72 -3.21 -7.15
C TYR A 17 -4.96 -2.96 -5.65
N TYR A 18 -3.93 -2.47 -4.94
CA TYR A 18 -4.01 -2.30 -3.49
C TYR A 18 -4.81 -1.04 -3.08
N ASN A 19 -4.74 0.03 -3.86
CA ASN A 19 -5.51 1.25 -3.56
C ASN A 19 -7.01 1.06 -3.82
N ARG A 20 -7.41 0.22 -4.78
CA ARG A 20 -8.83 -0.08 -5.04
C ARG A 20 -9.38 -1.22 -4.18
N ARG A 21 -8.57 -2.23 -3.82
CA ARG A 21 -9.00 -3.33 -2.94
C ARG A 21 -8.82 -2.99 -1.45
N ARG A 22 -9.03 -1.72 -1.09
CA ARG A 22 -8.82 -1.19 0.26
C ARG A 22 -9.94 -1.59 1.22
N LEU A 23 -10.21 -2.89 1.30
CA LEU A 23 -11.27 -3.47 2.13
C LEU A 23 -10.88 -3.52 3.62
N HIS A 24 -9.59 -3.34 3.96
CA HIS A 24 -9.06 -3.58 5.31
C HIS A 24 -8.03 -2.54 5.78
N GLN A 25 -7.99 -1.34 5.20
CA GLN A 25 -7.12 -0.27 5.68
C GLN A 25 -7.93 0.97 6.01
N THR A 26 -8.63 0.91 7.14
CA THR A 26 -8.83 2.10 7.95
C THR A 26 -7.45 2.54 8.43
N LEU A 27 -6.85 3.51 7.71
CA LEU A 27 -5.89 4.41 8.33
C LEU A 27 -6.72 5.30 9.26
N ASP A 28 -7.23 4.78 10.36
CA ASP A 28 -7.95 5.54 11.38
C ASP A 28 -6.99 6.52 12.12
N GLY A 29 -5.90 6.92 11.47
CA GLY A 29 -4.85 7.79 12.01
C GLY A 29 -4.00 7.16 13.11
N THR A 30 -4.50 6.11 13.78
CA THR A 30 -3.83 5.53 14.93
C THR A 30 -2.70 4.62 14.48
N THR A 31 -1.49 5.16 14.45
CA THR A 31 -0.27 4.36 14.48
C THR A 31 -0.35 3.41 15.69
N PRO A 32 -0.08 2.10 15.52
CA PRO A 32 -0.13 1.12 16.60
C PRO A 32 0.90 1.35 17.72
N VAL A 33 1.64 2.46 17.69
CA VAL A 33 2.59 2.87 18.73
C VAL A 33 1.89 3.33 20.02
N GLU A 34 0.63 3.77 19.94
CA GLU A 34 -0.12 4.23 21.13
C GLU A 34 -0.83 3.09 21.89
N GLY A 35 -0.86 1.88 21.33
CA GLY A 35 -1.51 0.70 21.94
C GLY A 35 -0.59 -0.19 22.78
N VAL A 36 0.67 0.22 22.99
CA VAL A 36 1.64 -0.50 23.85
C VAL A 36 2.26 0.47 24.84
N LEU A 37 1.43 1.03 25.72
CA LEU A 37 1.89 1.47 27.04
C LEU A 37 1.10 0.64 28.06
N ASN A 38 1.82 -0.32 28.63
CA ASN A 38 1.40 -1.18 29.72
C ASN A 38 1.23 -0.36 31.00
#